data_AF-A0A6P2B470-F1
#
_entry.id   AF-A0A6P2B470-F1
#
_cell.length_a   1.000
_cell.length_b   1.000
_cell.length_c   1.000
_cell.angle_alpha   90.00
_cell.angle_beta   90.00
_cell.angle_gamma   90.00
#
_symmetry.space_group_name_H-M   'P 1'
#
loop_
_entity.id
_entity.type
_entity.pdbx_description
1 polymer ?
#
loop_
_entity_poly.entity_id
_entity_poly.type
_entity_poly.pdbx_seq_one_letter_code
_entity_poly.pdbx_strand_id
1 'polypeptide(L)'
;MYMPAISDARRVATYLIGSYIAVLLTDCESEDDIHYKHVLLIYLPDPHDRTTHPQVVLAVTAERPITLDESSDDEAETGYFLGIFPGAGHINLGISVDWGDIDKFTEKALTVAREYLTIPQTPYRVRDNSEPHTHD
;
A
#
# COMPACT_ATOMS: atom_id res chain seq x y z
N MET A 1 -0.07 -9.67 -14.21
CA MET A 1 -0.86 -9.50 -12.96
C MET A 1 -1.60 -8.18 -13.09
N TYR A 2 -2.88 -8.11 -12.75
CA TYR A 2 -3.61 -6.84 -12.70
C TYR A 2 -3.20 -6.10 -11.42
N MET A 3 -2.70 -4.87 -11.58
CA MET A 3 -2.03 -4.07 -10.55
C MET A 3 -2.43 -2.61 -10.68
N PRO A 4 -2.32 -1.80 -9.61
CA PRO A 4 -2.50 -0.35 -9.71
C PRO A 4 -1.49 0.23 -10.72
N ALA A 5 -1.96 1.13 -11.58
CA ALA A 5 -1.16 1.76 -12.63
C ALA A 5 -0.37 2.94 -12.05
N ILE A 6 0.83 2.66 -11.53
CA ILE A 6 1.70 3.63 -10.85
C ILE A 6 3.07 3.64 -11.51
N SER A 7 3.54 4.82 -11.91
CA SER A 7 4.84 5.03 -12.55
C SER A 7 5.95 5.34 -11.55
N ASP A 8 5.63 6.06 -10.47
CA ASP A 8 6.57 6.41 -9.40
C ASP A 8 5.85 6.49 -8.05
N ALA A 9 6.60 6.30 -6.96
CA ALA A 9 6.09 6.46 -5.60
C ALA A 9 7.23 6.57 -4.57
N ARG A 10 6.95 7.26 -3.45
CA ARG A 10 7.85 7.31 -2.29
C ARG A 10 7.59 6.14 -1.35
N ARG A 11 8.62 5.33 -1.08
CA ARG A 11 8.57 4.32 0.01
C ARG A 11 8.62 4.97 1.38
N VAL A 12 7.63 4.67 2.23
CA VAL A 12 7.53 5.22 3.60
C VAL A 12 7.91 4.21 4.67
N ALA A 13 7.53 2.94 4.50
CA ALA A 13 7.78 1.92 5.49
C ALA A 13 7.78 0.51 4.90
N THR A 14 8.42 -0.40 5.62
CA THR A 14 8.37 -1.83 5.35
C THR A 14 7.86 -2.55 6.59
N TYR A 15 6.99 -3.53 6.37
CA TYR A 15 6.41 -4.38 7.40
C TYR A 15 6.64 -5.85 7.04
N LEU A 16 6.67 -6.68 8.06
CA LEU A 16 6.60 -8.13 7.90
C LEU A 16 5.23 -8.62 8.37
N ILE A 17 4.58 -9.43 7.53
CA ILE A 17 3.28 -10.04 7.78
C ILE A 17 3.40 -11.54 7.56
N GLY A 18 3.63 -12.30 8.63
CA GLY A 18 3.99 -13.72 8.52
C GLY A 18 5.29 -13.87 7.73
N SER A 19 5.23 -14.57 6.59
CA SER A 19 6.37 -14.73 5.67
C SER A 19 6.41 -13.68 4.55
N TYR A 20 5.46 -12.76 4.48
CA TYR A 20 5.38 -11.76 3.42
C TYR A 20 6.05 -10.45 3.83
N ILE A 21 6.56 -9.72 2.84
CA ILE A 21 7.02 -8.35 3.02
C ILE A 21 5.95 -7.41 2.48
N ALA A 22 5.55 -6.43 3.29
CA ALA A 22 4.64 -5.38 2.88
C ALA A 22 5.38 -4.05 2.81
N VAL A 23 5.25 -3.35 1.69
CA VAL A 23 5.90 -2.07 1.44
C VAL A 23 4.82 -1.00 1.29
N LEU A 24 4.85 -0.01 2.17
CA LEU A 24 3.96 1.14 2.15
C LEU A 24 4.57 2.24 1.29
N LEU A 25 3.78 2.72 0.34
CA LEU A 25 4.10 3.76 -0.63
C LEU A 25 3.14 4.94 -0.50
N THR A 26 3.65 6.15 -0.71
CA THR A 26 2.90 7.41 -0.80
C THR A 26 3.36 8.21 -2.01
N ASP A 27 2.71 9.34 -2.26
CA ASP A 27 3.09 10.28 -3.35
C ASP A 27 3.17 9.54 -4.69
N CYS A 28 2.16 8.71 -4.97
CA CYS A 28 2.16 7.86 -6.15
C CYS A 28 1.77 8.67 -7.39
N GLU A 29 2.57 8.56 -8.44
CA GLU A 29 2.22 9.07 -9.76
C GLU A 29 1.40 8.01 -10.51
N SER A 30 0.15 8.33 -10.82
CA SER A 30 -0.76 7.43 -11.52
C SER A 30 -0.66 7.58 -13.04
N GLU A 31 -0.71 6.46 -13.77
CA GLU A 31 -0.72 6.46 -15.25
C GLU A 31 -2.14 6.49 -15.86
N ASP A 32 -3.16 6.23 -15.04
CA ASP A 32 -4.57 6.14 -15.44
C ASP A 32 -5.45 7.16 -14.69
N ASP A 33 -6.76 7.18 -14.98
CA ASP A 33 -7.77 8.07 -14.37
C ASP A 33 -8.05 7.83 -12.87
N ILE A 34 -7.18 7.08 -12.16
CA ILE A 34 -7.30 6.75 -10.73
C ILE A 34 -6.06 7.27 -9.99
N HIS A 35 -6.25 8.21 -9.07
CA HIS A 35 -5.22 8.67 -8.16
C HIS A 35 -5.09 7.70 -6.96
N TYR A 36 -3.86 7.24 -6.71
CA TYR A 36 -3.52 6.38 -5.58
C TYR A 36 -2.84 7.20 -4.47
N LYS A 37 -3.56 7.54 -3.40
CA LYS A 37 -2.99 8.33 -2.29
C LYS A 37 -1.94 7.55 -1.52
N HIS A 38 -2.28 6.31 -1.17
CA HIS A 38 -1.44 5.38 -0.44
C HIS A 38 -1.58 3.98 -1.04
N VAL A 39 -0.47 3.24 -1.09
CA VAL A 39 -0.45 1.86 -1.59
C VAL A 39 0.37 0.97 -0.66
N LEU A 40 -0.18 -0.18 -0.30
CA LEU A 40 0.52 -1.25 0.38
C LEU A 40 0.72 -2.41 -0.59
N LEU A 41 1.96 -2.61 -1.04
CA LEU A 41 2.34 -3.74 -1.89
C LEU A 41 2.80 -4.91 -1.02
N ILE A 42 2.23 -6.10 -1.25
CA ILE A 42 2.60 -7.33 -0.54
C ILE A 42 3.40 -8.23 -1.47
N TYR A 43 4.59 -8.58 -1.03
CA TYR A 43 5.54 -9.41 -1.75
C TYR A 43 5.70 -10.76 -1.09
N LEU A 44 5.78 -11.80 -1.91
CA LEU A 44 6.33 -13.07 -1.51
C LEU A 44 7.87 -12.98 -1.60
N PRO A 45 8.62 -13.13 -0.50
CA PRO A 45 10.09 -13.10 -0.57
C PRO A 45 10.63 -14.21 -1.46
N ASP A 46 11.73 -13.91 -2.15
CA ASP A 46 12.53 -14.95 -2.79
C ASP A 46 13.10 -15.88 -1.69
N PRO A 47 12.95 -17.21 -1.79
CA PRO A 47 13.52 -18.16 -0.85
C PRO A 47 15.07 -18.09 -0.77
N HIS A 48 15.72 -17.56 -1.81
CA HIS A 48 17.16 -17.40 -1.92
C HIS A 48 17.64 -15.98 -1.58
N ASP A 49 16.76 -14.98 -1.65
CA ASP A 49 17.07 -13.60 -1.27
C ASP A 49 15.82 -12.87 -0.75
N ARG A 50 15.69 -12.84 0.57
CA ARG A 50 14.56 -12.20 1.27
C ARG A 50 14.56 -10.67 1.17
N THR A 51 15.61 -10.07 0.62
CA THR A 51 15.77 -8.61 0.49
C THR A 51 15.42 -8.11 -0.91
N THR A 52 15.46 -8.98 -1.92
CA THR A 52 14.90 -8.71 -3.24
C THR A 52 13.43 -9.12 -3.30
N HIS A 53 12.57 -8.24 -3.81
CA HIS A 53 11.12 -8.44 -3.83
C HIS A 53 10.57 -8.57 -5.26
N PRO A 54 10.78 -9.70 -5.96
CA PRO A 54 10.43 -9.78 -7.38
C PRO A 54 8.95 -10.11 -7.66
N GLN A 55 8.17 -10.59 -6.69
CA GLN A 55 6.76 -10.97 -6.92
C GLN A 55 5.79 -10.28 -5.96
N VAL A 56 5.05 -9.31 -6.48
CA VAL A 56 3.84 -8.82 -5.80
C VAL A 56 2.76 -9.89 -5.88
N VAL A 57 2.08 -10.14 -4.76
CA VAL A 57 0.97 -11.10 -4.65
C VAL A 57 -0.36 -10.44 -4.29
N LEU A 58 -0.31 -9.21 -3.76
CA LEU A 58 -1.47 -8.40 -3.42
C LEU A 58 -1.06 -6.93 -3.40
N ALA A 59 -1.93 -6.04 -3.88
CA ALA A 59 -1.87 -4.62 -3.50
C ALA A 59 -3.15 -4.23 -2.75
N VAL A 60 -3.01 -3.33 -1.79
CA VAL A 60 -4.11 -2.61 -1.14
C VAL A 60 -3.90 -1.13 -1.35
N THR A 61 -4.96 -0.40 -1.66
CA THR A 61 -4.86 0.97 -2.19
C THR A 61 -5.91 1.89 -1.56
N ALA A 62 -5.56 3.16 -1.40
CA ALA A 62 -6.50 4.26 -1.20
C ALA A 62 -6.66 5.01 -2.51
N GLU A 63 -7.83 4.89 -3.14
CA GLU A 63 -8.08 5.31 -4.52
C GLU A 63 -9.08 6.43 -4.61
N ARG A 64 -8.89 7.31 -5.60
CA ARG A 64 -9.87 8.31 -5.99
C ARG A 64 -9.85 8.53 -7.50
N PRO A 65 -11.00 8.49 -8.20
CA PRO A 65 -11.08 8.91 -9.59
C PRO A 65 -10.60 10.36 -9.79
N ILE A 66 -9.78 10.62 -10.81
CA ILE A 66 -9.27 11.97 -11.14
C ILE A 66 -10.43 12.92 -11.48
N THR A 67 -11.54 12.42 -12.01
CA THR A 67 -12.73 13.22 -12.33
C THR A 67 -13.42 13.86 -11.12
N LEU A 68 -13.06 13.47 -9.89
CA LEU A 68 -13.53 14.10 -8.65
C LEU A 68 -12.62 15.29 -8.25
N ASP A 69 -12.17 16.04 -9.26
CA ASP A 69 -10.99 16.91 -9.32
C ASP A 69 -10.78 17.91 -8.15
N GLU A 70 -9.50 18.23 -7.99
CA GLU A 70 -8.69 18.77 -6.90
C GLU A 70 -8.95 20.25 -6.52
N SER A 71 -10.04 20.84 -7.00
CA SER A 71 -10.34 22.27 -6.83
C SER A 71 -11.23 22.60 -5.63
N SER A 72 -11.54 21.62 -4.79
CA SER A 72 -12.41 21.80 -3.63
C SER A 72 -11.64 21.47 -2.36
N ASP A 73 -11.80 22.31 -1.33
CA ASP A 73 -11.45 21.98 0.06
C ASP A 73 -12.18 20.71 0.57
N ASP A 74 -13.00 20.07 -0.27
CA ASP A 74 -13.82 18.87 -0.05
C ASP A 74 -13.02 17.55 -0.19
N GLU A 75 -11.67 17.59 -0.24
CA GLU A 75 -10.85 16.37 -0.09
C GLU A 75 -11.22 15.62 1.20
N ALA A 76 -11.64 16.37 2.23
CA ALA A 76 -12.16 15.87 3.48
C ALA A 76 -13.59 15.31 3.42
N GLU A 77 -14.37 15.56 2.37
CA GLU A 77 -15.79 15.15 2.29
C GLU A 77 -16.02 13.94 1.38
N THR A 78 -15.26 13.80 0.27
CA THR A 78 -15.57 12.76 -0.74
C THR A 78 -14.99 11.38 -0.41
N GLY A 79 -13.99 11.32 0.48
CA GLY A 79 -13.36 10.06 0.91
C GLY A 79 -12.58 9.33 -0.18
N TYR A 80 -11.93 8.24 0.22
CA TYR A 80 -11.11 7.39 -0.64
C TYR A 80 -11.73 5.99 -0.69
N PHE A 81 -11.65 5.32 -1.84
CA PHE A 81 -12.00 3.91 -1.95
C PHE A 81 -10.86 3.05 -1.44
N LEU A 82 -11.18 2.04 -0.63
CA LEU A 82 -10.23 1.01 -0.24
C LEU A 82 -10.27 -0.11 -1.29
N GLY A 83 -9.28 -0.14 -2.17
CA GLY A 83 -9.17 -1.14 -3.23
C GLY A 83 -8.23 -2.29 -2.86
N ILE A 84 -8.47 -3.47 -3.44
CA ILE A 84 -7.49 -4.57 -3.46
C ILE A 84 -7.27 -5.11 -4.87
N PHE A 85 -6.02 -5.49 -5.15
CA PHE A 85 -5.58 -6.09 -6.40
C PHE A 85 -4.98 -7.48 -6.10
N PRO A 86 -5.82 -8.54 -6.07
CA PRO A 86 -5.35 -9.90 -5.81
C PRO A 86 -4.68 -10.57 -7.03
N GLY A 87 -4.39 -9.79 -8.07
CA GLY A 87 -3.69 -10.20 -9.28
C GLY A 87 -4.56 -10.55 -10.49
N ALA A 88 -5.84 -10.87 -10.29
CA ALA A 88 -6.78 -11.18 -11.38
C ALA A 88 -7.81 -10.07 -11.65
N GLY A 89 -7.79 -8.97 -10.89
CA GLY A 89 -8.75 -7.87 -11.04
C GLY A 89 -8.65 -6.89 -9.88
N HIS A 90 -9.74 -6.15 -9.66
CA HIS A 90 -9.87 -5.12 -8.65
C HIS A 90 -11.15 -5.30 -7.85
N ILE A 91 -11.09 -5.10 -6.54
CA ILE A 91 -12.24 -5.20 -5.65
C ILE A 91 -12.25 -3.98 -4.72
N ASN A 92 -13.36 -3.25 -4.72
CA ASN A 92 -13.61 -2.15 -3.79
C ASN A 92 -14.21 -2.69 -2.48
N LEU A 93 -13.56 -2.40 -1.35
CA LEU A 93 -13.96 -2.85 -0.01
C LEU A 93 -14.74 -1.78 0.78
N GLY A 94 -14.94 -0.60 0.20
CA GLY A 94 -15.71 0.49 0.78
C GLY A 94 -15.05 1.85 0.57
N ILE A 95 -15.72 2.91 1.02
CA ILE A 95 -15.26 4.29 0.92
C ILE A 95 -15.17 4.91 2.33
N SER A 96 -14.09 5.64 2.61
CA SER A 96 -13.93 6.41 3.84
C SER A 96 -12.91 7.53 3.66
N VAL A 97 -13.10 8.65 4.35
CA VAL A 97 -12.11 9.73 4.49
C VAL A 97 -10.88 9.26 5.27
N ASP A 98 -11.05 8.25 6.13
CA ASP A 98 -9.97 7.67 6.93
C ASP A 98 -8.88 7.04 6.07
N TRP A 99 -9.19 6.56 4.86
CA TRP A 99 -8.16 5.98 3.99
C TRP A 99 -7.25 7.04 3.36
N GLY A 100 -7.55 8.33 3.52
CA GLY A 100 -6.62 9.42 3.19
C GLY A 100 -5.57 9.68 4.27
N ASP A 101 -5.83 9.25 5.51
CA ASP A 101 -4.87 9.32 6.61
C ASP A 101 -3.92 8.11 6.55
N ILE A 102 -2.61 8.36 6.56
CA ILE A 102 -1.62 7.31 6.35
C ILE A 102 -1.63 6.25 7.46
N ASP A 103 -1.84 6.65 8.71
CA ASP A 103 -1.79 5.73 9.85
C ASP A 103 -3.03 4.83 9.86
N LYS A 104 -4.21 5.42 9.65
CA LYS A 104 -5.48 4.69 9.54
C LYS A 104 -5.51 3.77 8.31
N PHE A 105 -5.05 4.26 7.17
CA PHE A 105 -4.90 3.45 5.96
C PHE A 105 -3.97 2.28 6.23
N THR A 106 -2.80 2.51 6.83
CA THR A 106 -1.81 1.47 7.09
C THR A 106 -2.38 0.38 7.98
N GLU A 107 -3.03 0.74 9.09
CA GLU A 107 -3.67 -0.23 9.99
C GLU A 107 -4.70 -1.09 9.26
N LYS A 108 -5.56 -0.45 8.45
CA LYS A 108 -6.59 -1.17 7.71
C LYS A 108 -6.01 -2.02 6.59
N ALA A 109 -5.07 -1.51 5.81
CA ALA A 109 -4.45 -2.20 4.69
C ALA A 109 -3.70 -3.46 5.16
N LEU A 110 -2.98 -3.34 6.27
CA LEU A 110 -2.34 -4.47 6.93
C LEU A 110 -3.36 -5.53 7.41
N THR A 111 -4.49 -5.09 7.97
CA THR A 111 -5.58 -5.97 8.38
C THR A 111 -6.19 -6.72 7.18
N VAL A 112 -6.52 -6.00 6.11
CA VAL A 112 -7.05 -6.57 4.87
C VAL A 112 -6.08 -7.57 4.27
N ALA A 113 -4.79 -7.24 4.18
CA ALA A 113 -3.78 -8.15 3.65
C ALA A 113 -3.69 -9.46 4.45
N ARG A 114 -3.74 -9.38 5.78
CA ARG A 114 -3.74 -10.57 6.64
C ARG A 114 -4.97 -11.44 6.45
N GLU A 115 -6.15 -10.82 6.43
CA GLU A 115 -7.41 -11.54 6.26
C GLU A 115 -7.44 -12.23 4.89
N TYR A 116 -7.06 -11.49 3.83
CA TYR A 116 -7.03 -12.01 2.47
C TYR A 116 -6.05 -13.19 2.31
N LEU A 117 -4.86 -13.08 2.90
CA LEU A 117 -3.82 -14.11 2.83
C LEU A 117 -3.93 -15.16 3.96
N THR A 118 -4.96 -15.08 4.81
CA THR A 118 -5.20 -15.97 5.96
C THR A 118 -4.01 -16.04 6.95
N ILE A 119 -3.36 -14.91 7.21
CA ILE A 119 -2.16 -14.81 8.05
C ILE A 119 -2.55 -14.46 9.50
N PRO A 120 -2.35 -15.36 10.48
CA PRO A 120 -2.75 -15.11 11.87
C PRO A 120 -1.81 -14.14 12.60
N GLN A 121 -0.56 -13.99 12.17
CA GLN A 121 0.44 -13.17 12.86
C GLN A 121 0.14 -11.67 12.73
N THR A 122 0.38 -10.92 13.82
CA THR A 122 0.31 -9.46 13.80
C THR A 122 1.48 -8.89 13.01
N PRO A 123 1.26 -7.91 12.11
CA PRO A 123 2.31 -7.23 11.38
C PRO A 123 3.22 -6.46 12.31
N TYR A 124 4.49 -6.32 11.93
CA TYR A 124 5.39 -5.40 12.60
C TYR A 124 6.22 -4.63 11.60
N ARG A 125 6.49 -3.37 11.94
CA ARG A 125 7.33 -2.50 11.13
C ARG A 125 8.78 -2.94 11.25
N VAL A 126 9.46 -3.08 10.12
CA VAL A 126 10.91 -3.29 10.06
C VAL A 126 11.58 -1.97 10.42
N ARG A 127 12.56 -2.00 11.31
CA ARG A 127 13.37 -0.82 11.59
C ARG A 127 14.31 -0.61 10.42
N ASP A 128 14.31 0.59 9.84
CA ASP A 128 15.35 0.98 8.90
C ASP A 128 16.67 1.07 9.68
N ASN A 129 17.61 0.17 9.42
CA ASN A 129 18.95 0.19 10.01
C ASN A 129 19.85 1.30 9.42
N SER A 130 19.27 2.34 8.82
CA SER A 130 19.99 3.53 8.40
C SER A 130 20.29 4.43 9.61
N GLU A 131 21.07 3.92 10.57
CA GLU A 131 21.94 4.78 11.36
C GLU A 131 23.16 5.09 10.49
N PRO A 132 23.56 6.37 10.31
CA PRO A 132 24.86 6.66 9.76
C PRO A 132 25.89 6.14 10.76
N HIS A 133 26.68 5.14 10.36
CA HIS A 133 27.96 4.88 11.01
C HIS A 133 28.83 6.13 10.84
N THR A 134 28.80 7.02 11.82
CA THR A 134 29.85 8.03 12.00
C THR A 134 31.12 7.29 12.36
N HIS A 135 31.96 7.03 11.35
CA HIS A 135 33.39 6.92 11.53
C HIS A 135 33.97 8.35 11.57
N ASP A 136 34.27 8.84 12.77
CA ASP A 136 35.60 9.29 13.20
C ASP A 136 35.54 9.81 14.65
#